data_AF-A0A067L8L1-F1
#
_entry.id   AF-A0A067L8L1-F1
#
_cell.length_a   1.000
_cell.length_b   1.000
_cell.length_c   1.000
_cell.angle_alpha   90.00
_cell.angle_beta   90.00
_cell.angle_gamma   90.00
#
_symmetry.space_group_name_H-M   'P 1'
#
loop_
_entity.id
_entity.type
_entity.pdbx_description
1 polymer ?
#
loop_
_entity_poly.entity_id
_entity_poly.type
_entity_poly.pdbx_seq_one_letter_code
_entity_poly.pdbx_strand_id
1 'polypeptide(L)'
;MGKNPCLIFLFFFIFSYLTSQSHSKRQSEVLGNLYKSKLNGNSGMDTSNFRTIDSIITINQENEKDKEKDRIKRLAGQPQVKFSQYGGYVTVDKLAGKALYYYFAEAQEISKKSLPLLLWLNGGPGCSSLAYGLMQELGPFRVYSDGKTLYKNRFSWNNVANVLFLECPVGVGFSYSNRTSDYKNSGCVCV
;
A
#
# COMPACT_ATOMS: atom_id res chain seq x y z
N MET A 1 -26.69 45.36 21.52
CA MET A 1 -26.75 43.92 21.83
C MET A 1 -25.50 43.25 21.26
N GLY A 2 -24.44 43.12 22.08
CA GLY A 2 -23.15 42.57 21.65
C GLY A 2 -23.21 41.05 21.53
N LYS A 3 -22.91 40.51 20.34
CA LYS A 3 -22.74 39.07 20.14
C LYS A 3 -21.38 38.69 20.71
N ASN A 4 -21.34 37.91 21.79
CA ASN A 4 -20.10 37.42 22.40
C ASN A 4 -19.47 36.33 21.51
N PRO A 5 -18.37 36.61 20.77
CA PRO A 5 -17.79 35.67 19.83
C PRO A 5 -17.25 34.40 20.52
N CYS A 6 -16.87 34.50 21.79
CA CYS A 6 -16.36 33.37 22.59
C CYS A 6 -17.41 32.25 22.76
N LEU A 7 -18.70 32.58 22.86
CA LEU A 7 -19.77 31.59 23.06
C LEU A 7 -20.00 30.75 21.80
N ILE A 8 -19.80 31.33 20.61
CA ILE A 8 -19.91 30.65 19.32
C ILE A 8 -18.75 29.66 19.16
N PHE A 9 -17.52 30.06 19.49
CA PHE A 9 -16.36 29.15 19.42
C PHE A 9 -16.51 27.98 20.38
N LEU A 10 -16.99 28.21 21.61
CA LEU A 10 -17.26 27.15 22.57
C LEU A 10 -18.29 26.14 22.03
N PHE A 11 -19.34 26.63 21.37
CA PHE A 11 -20.37 25.79 20.77
C PHE A 11 -19.81 24.94 19.62
N PHE A 12 -18.94 25.50 18.78
CA PHE A 12 -18.25 24.74 17.72
C PHE A 12 -17.33 23.64 18.27
N PHE A 13 -16.60 23.91 19.35
CA PHE A 13 -15.74 22.90 19.99
C PHE A 13 -16.55 21.78 20.66
N ILE A 14 -17.67 22.12 21.30
CA ILE A 14 -18.57 21.12 21.89
C ILE A 14 -19.21 20.28 20.78
N PHE A 15 -19.66 20.91 19.69
CA PHE A 15 -20.26 20.21 18.56
C PHE A 15 -19.26 19.29 17.85
N SER A 16 -18.02 19.73 17.63
CA SER A 16 -16.97 18.89 17.02
C SER A 16 -16.56 17.72 17.91
N TYR A 17 -16.51 17.92 19.23
CA TYR A 17 -16.26 16.85 20.20
C TYR A 17 -17.38 15.81 20.22
N LEU A 18 -18.64 16.26 20.16
CA LEU A 18 -19.82 15.38 20.10
C LEU A 18 -19.88 14.57 18.79
N THR A 19 -19.60 15.19 17.64
CA THR A 19 -19.57 14.47 16.35
C THR A 19 -18.39 13.49 16.26
N SER A 20 -17.24 13.85 16.84
CA SER A 20 -16.07 12.96 16.95
C SER A 20 -16.38 11.70 17.78
N GLN A 21 -17.02 11.85 18.95
CA GLN A 21 -17.43 10.70 19.77
C GLN A 21 -18.44 9.80 19.07
N SER A 22 -19.42 10.38 18.36
CA SER A 22 -20.42 9.59 17.63
C SER A 22 -19.79 8.75 16.51
N HIS A 23 -18.81 9.31 15.79
CA HIS A 23 -18.13 8.61 14.71
C HIS A 23 -17.19 7.51 15.23
N SER A 24 -16.43 7.80 16.29
CA SER A 24 -15.51 6.84 16.92
C SER A 24 -16.25 5.62 17.50
N LYS A 25 -17.40 5.83 18.16
CA LYS A 25 -18.25 4.73 18.66
C LYS A 25 -18.68 3.79 17.53
N ARG A 26 -19.10 4.34 16.38
CA ARG A 26 -19.52 3.57 15.21
C ARG A 26 -18.38 2.73 14.62
N GLN A 27 -17.16 3.27 14.58
CA GLN A 27 -15.99 2.51 14.09
C GLN A 27 -15.59 1.37 15.04
N SER A 28 -15.63 1.60 16.36
CA SER A 28 -15.31 0.55 17.35
C SER A 28 -16.31 -0.60 17.31
N GLU A 29 -17.59 -0.32 17.04
CA GLU A 29 -18.64 -1.33 16.91
C GLU A 29 -18.46 -2.18 15.64
N VAL A 30 -18.15 -1.52 14.52
CA VAL A 30 -17.82 -2.20 13.25
C VAL A 30 -16.59 -3.10 13.42
N LEU A 31 -15.55 -2.60 14.09
CA LEU A 31 -14.35 -3.38 14.40
C LEU A 31 -14.67 -4.56 15.34
N GLY A 32 -15.51 -4.35 16.35
CA GLY A 32 -15.96 -5.40 17.26
C GLY A 32 -16.76 -6.50 16.53
N ASN A 33 -17.61 -6.10 15.57
CA ASN A 33 -18.36 -7.04 14.74
C ASN A 33 -17.45 -7.81 13.79
N LEU A 34 -16.45 -7.16 13.19
CA LEU A 34 -15.42 -7.82 12.39
C LEU A 34 -14.63 -8.83 13.23
N TYR A 35 -14.19 -8.45 14.42
CA TYR A 35 -13.43 -9.32 15.33
C TYR A 35 -14.24 -10.55 15.74
N LYS A 36 -15.52 -10.38 16.10
CA LYS A 36 -16.44 -11.49 16.39
C LYS A 36 -16.66 -12.39 15.16
N SER A 37 -16.82 -11.80 13.98
CA SER A 37 -16.96 -12.56 12.73
C SER A 37 -15.69 -13.35 12.38
N LYS A 38 -14.51 -12.86 12.77
CA LYS A 38 -13.21 -13.51 12.53
C LYS A 38 -12.91 -14.62 13.55
N LEU A 39 -13.47 -14.53 14.76
CA LEU A 39 -13.30 -15.53 15.82
C LEU A 39 -14.31 -16.68 15.76
N ASN A 40 -15.44 -16.52 15.07
CA ASN A 40 -16.31 -17.66 14.78
C ASN A 40 -15.55 -18.65 13.89
N GLY A 41 -15.35 -19.88 14.38
CA GLY A 41 -14.53 -20.94 13.79
C GLY A 41 -14.93 -21.45 12.40
N ASN A 42 -15.77 -20.71 11.68
CA ASN A 42 -16.19 -20.95 10.31
C ASN A 42 -15.82 -19.75 9.40
N SER A 43 -14.87 -18.89 9.82
CA SER A 43 -14.27 -17.91 8.92
C SER A 43 -13.65 -18.69 7.75
N GLY A 44 -14.08 -18.44 6.52
CA GLY A 44 -13.49 -19.05 5.31
C GLY A 44 -12.05 -18.61 5.02
N MET A 45 -11.30 -18.25 6.07
CA MET A 45 -9.90 -17.86 6.03
C MET A 45 -9.07 -19.14 6.13
N ASP A 46 -8.36 -19.48 5.07
CA ASP A 46 -7.43 -20.61 5.05
C ASP A 46 -6.31 -20.36 6.07
N THR A 47 -6.25 -21.19 7.11
CA THR A 47 -5.20 -21.17 8.13
C THR A 47 -4.15 -22.25 7.89
N SER A 48 -4.21 -22.96 6.75
CA SER A 48 -3.21 -23.97 6.43
C SER A 48 -1.83 -23.33 6.27
N ASN A 49 -0.80 -24.08 6.63
CA ASN A 49 0.57 -23.63 6.40
C ASN A 49 0.77 -23.41 4.91
N PHE A 50 1.23 -22.21 4.56
CA PHE A 50 1.61 -21.88 3.18
C PHE A 50 2.61 -22.92 2.68
N ARG A 51 2.20 -23.74 1.71
CA ARG A 51 3.10 -24.69 1.05
C ARG A 51 3.78 -23.94 -0.09
N THR A 52 5.06 -23.63 0.11
CA THR A 52 5.91 -23.12 -0.98
C THR A 52 5.86 -24.11 -2.13
N ILE A 53 5.48 -23.66 -3.32
CA ILE A 53 5.50 -24.51 -4.51
C ILE A 53 6.97 -24.67 -4.93
N ASP A 54 7.50 -25.89 -4.86
CA ASP A 54 8.90 -26.22 -5.20
C ASP A 54 9.25 -26.08 -6.71
N SER A 55 8.31 -25.65 -7.56
CA SER A 55 8.55 -25.40 -9.00
C SER A 55 9.43 -24.16 -9.29
N ILE A 56 9.91 -23.47 -8.25
CA ILE A 56 10.75 -22.27 -8.33
C ILE A 56 12.05 -22.50 -9.14
N ILE A 57 12.56 -23.73 -9.23
CA ILE A 57 13.89 -23.99 -9.81
C ILE A 57 13.94 -23.76 -11.34
N THR A 58 12.85 -23.98 -12.08
CA THR A 58 12.83 -23.80 -13.55
C THR A 58 12.51 -22.37 -14.00
N ILE A 59 11.99 -21.53 -13.10
CA ILE A 59 11.49 -20.18 -13.40
C ILE A 59 12.60 -19.10 -13.39
N ASN A 60 13.77 -19.41 -12.83
CA ASN A 60 14.77 -18.41 -12.46
C ASN A 60 15.46 -17.67 -13.62
N GLN A 61 15.52 -18.22 -14.85
CA GLN A 61 16.24 -17.58 -15.95
C GLN A 61 15.41 -16.61 -16.80
N GLU A 62 14.12 -16.86 -17.00
CA GLU A 62 13.23 -15.92 -17.72
C GLU A 62 12.81 -14.75 -16.82
N ASN A 63 12.52 -15.03 -15.55
CA ASN A 63 12.04 -14.01 -14.61
C ASN A 63 13.09 -12.93 -14.29
N GLU A 64 14.38 -13.25 -14.29
CA GLU A 64 15.41 -12.21 -14.09
C GLU A 64 15.46 -11.22 -15.24
N LYS A 65 15.28 -11.69 -16.50
CA LYS A 65 15.23 -10.81 -17.67
C LYS A 65 14.00 -9.92 -17.65
N ASP A 66 12.87 -10.44 -17.20
CA ASP A 66 11.62 -9.67 -17.11
C ASP A 66 11.66 -8.67 -15.96
N LYS A 67 12.20 -9.05 -14.79
CA LYS A 67 12.44 -8.11 -13.69
C LYS A 67 13.33 -6.94 -14.11
N GLU A 68 14.39 -7.20 -14.88
CA GLU A 68 15.31 -6.14 -15.29
C GLU A 68 14.66 -5.14 -16.26
N LYS A 69 13.64 -5.53 -17.03
CA LYS A 69 12.86 -4.60 -17.86
C LYS A 69 12.11 -3.56 -17.02
N ASP A 70 11.67 -3.95 -15.83
CA ASP A 70 10.96 -3.08 -14.88
C ASP A 70 11.92 -2.23 -14.02
N ARG A 71 13.24 -2.30 -14.26
CA ARG A 71 14.21 -1.59 -13.43
C ARG A 71 14.13 -0.09 -13.61
N ILE A 72 13.88 0.61 -12.50
CA ILE A 72 13.91 2.06 -12.44
C ILE A 72 15.35 2.51 -12.19
N LYS A 73 16.02 2.96 -13.25
CA LYS A 73 17.41 3.47 -13.16
C LYS A 73 17.51 4.66 -12.19
N ARG A 74 16.58 5.61 -12.30
CA ARG A 74 16.48 6.79 -11.44
C ARG A 74 15.14 7.49 -11.65
N LEU A 75 14.48 7.88 -10.57
CA LEU A 75 13.27 8.72 -10.59
C LEU A 75 13.64 10.19 -10.84
N ALA A 76 12.70 10.95 -11.42
CA ALA A 76 12.84 12.40 -11.50
C ALA A 76 13.01 13.01 -10.10
N GLY A 77 13.96 13.92 -9.94
CA GLY A 77 14.25 14.55 -8.64
C GLY A 77 14.88 13.63 -7.58
N GLN A 78 15.24 12.39 -7.92
CA GLN A 78 15.79 11.42 -6.96
C GLN A 78 17.24 11.72 -6.56
N PRO A 79 17.57 11.66 -5.25
CA PRO A 79 18.95 11.69 -4.78
C PRO A 79 19.67 10.36 -5.08
N GLN A 80 20.99 10.37 -4.99
CA GLN A 80 21.81 9.16 -5.20
C GLN A 80 21.50 8.07 -4.17
N VAL A 81 21.27 6.84 -4.60
CA VAL A 81 20.98 5.67 -3.74
C VAL A 81 21.81 4.46 -4.15
N LYS A 82 21.93 3.50 -3.23
CA LYS A 82 22.71 2.27 -3.42
C LYS A 82 21.86 1.00 -3.54
N PHE A 83 20.53 1.13 -3.56
CA PHE A 83 19.61 0.01 -3.75
C PHE A 83 19.02 0.03 -5.17
N SER A 84 18.60 -1.15 -5.65
CA SER A 84 17.84 -1.27 -6.88
C SER A 84 16.35 -1.13 -6.60
N GLN A 85 15.63 -0.60 -7.57
CA GLN A 85 14.20 -0.37 -7.49
C GLN A 85 13.56 -0.70 -8.83
N TYR A 86 12.33 -1.20 -8.77
CA TYR A 86 11.61 -1.74 -9.91
C TYR A 86 10.17 -1.26 -9.85
N GLY A 87 9.56 -1.05 -11.01
CA GLY A 87 8.16 -0.69 -11.12
C GLY A 87 7.60 -1.18 -12.43
N GLY A 88 6.46 -1.84 -12.35
CA GLY A 88 5.86 -2.53 -13.48
C GLY A 88 4.49 -3.08 -13.15
N TYR A 89 3.99 -3.93 -14.04
CA TYR A 89 2.63 -4.46 -13.96
C TYR A 89 2.64 -5.98 -13.83
N VAL A 90 1.83 -6.49 -12.91
CA VAL A 90 1.52 -7.92 -12.82
C VAL A 90 0.11 -8.14 -13.37
N THR A 91 0.00 -8.88 -14.46
CA THR A 91 -1.30 -9.25 -15.04
C THR A 91 -1.95 -10.33 -14.19
N VAL A 92 -3.10 -10.02 -13.60
CA VAL A 92 -3.85 -10.93 -12.70
C VAL A 92 -5.05 -11.59 -13.38
N ASP A 93 -5.55 -11.01 -14.48
CA ASP A 93 -6.55 -11.64 -15.34
C ASP A 93 -6.30 -11.20 -16.79
N LYS A 94 -5.76 -12.13 -17.60
CA LYS A 94 -5.43 -11.86 -19.01
C LYS A 94 -6.68 -11.61 -19.86
N LEU A 95 -7.79 -12.27 -19.57
CA LEU A 95 -9.02 -12.15 -20.36
C LEU A 95 -9.71 -10.81 -20.11
N ALA A 96 -9.74 -10.37 -18.84
CA ALA A 96 -10.25 -9.04 -18.49
C ALA A 96 -9.25 -7.91 -18.79
N GLY A 97 -8.01 -8.23 -19.16
CA GLY A 97 -6.93 -7.23 -19.32
C GLY A 97 -6.66 -6.50 -18.01
N LYS A 98 -6.63 -7.25 -16.91
CA LYS A 98 -6.51 -6.75 -15.54
C LYS A 98 -5.07 -6.82 -15.06
N ALA A 99 -4.50 -5.69 -14.69
CA ALA A 99 -3.12 -5.60 -14.23
C ALA A 99 -2.99 -4.70 -13.00
N LEU A 100 -2.19 -5.15 -12.04
CA LEU A 100 -1.85 -4.38 -10.84
C LEU A 100 -0.46 -3.79 -10.98
N TYR A 101 -0.32 -2.50 -10.67
CA TYR A 101 0.98 -1.84 -10.63
C TYR A 101 1.67 -2.13 -9.30
N TYR A 102 2.96 -2.43 -9.37
CA TYR A 102 3.80 -2.61 -8.20
C TYR A 102 5.00 -1.66 -8.24
N TYR A 103 5.49 -1.34 -7.05
CA TYR A 103 6.78 -0.72 -6.85
C TYR A 103 7.58 -1.56 -5.86
N PHE A 104 8.78 -1.98 -6.24
CA PHE A 104 9.65 -2.79 -5.40
C PHE A 104 10.94 -2.04 -5.09
N ALA A 105 11.20 -1.81 -3.81
CA ALA A 105 12.46 -1.26 -3.32
C ALA A 105 13.26 -2.38 -2.65
N GLU A 106 14.39 -2.75 -3.24
CA GLU A 106 15.32 -3.69 -2.60
C GLU A 106 15.92 -3.07 -1.34
N ALA A 107 16.37 -3.95 -0.45
CA ALA A 107 17.08 -3.53 0.75
C ALA A 107 18.36 -2.76 0.41
N GLN A 108 18.73 -1.78 1.25
CA GLN A 108 19.93 -0.95 1.03
C GLN A 108 21.26 -1.70 1.28
N GLU A 109 21.22 -2.80 2.02
CA GLU A 109 22.39 -3.56 2.45
C GLU A 109 22.88 -4.58 1.41
N ILE A 110 24.18 -4.89 1.49
CA ILE A 110 24.86 -5.86 0.60
C ILE A 110 24.21 -7.26 0.70
N SER A 111 23.62 -7.58 1.86
CA SER A 111 22.94 -8.84 2.14
C SER A 111 21.45 -8.83 1.77
N LYS A 112 21.02 -8.04 0.77
CA LYS A 112 19.61 -8.00 0.31
C LYS A 112 18.98 -9.38 0.05
N LYS A 113 19.77 -10.37 -0.38
CA LYS A 113 19.29 -11.75 -0.62
C LYS A 113 18.90 -12.50 0.67
N SER A 114 19.44 -12.13 1.83
CA SER A 114 19.11 -12.74 3.12
C SER A 114 18.07 -11.96 3.92
N LEU A 115 17.63 -10.79 3.44
CA LEU A 115 16.62 -9.97 4.09
C LEU A 115 15.20 -10.36 3.61
N PRO A 116 14.19 -10.27 4.49
CA PRO A 116 12.84 -10.72 4.16
C PRO A 116 12.21 -9.89 3.03
N LEU A 117 11.25 -10.50 2.32
CA LEU A 117 10.33 -9.79 1.44
C LEU A 117 9.12 -9.32 2.27
N LEU A 118 8.85 -8.03 2.25
CA LEU A 118 7.72 -7.41 2.93
C LEU A 118 6.76 -6.85 1.89
N LEU A 119 5.54 -7.39 1.84
CA LEU A 119 4.44 -6.84 1.06
C LEU A 119 3.72 -5.77 1.88
N TRP A 120 3.60 -4.58 1.32
CA TRP A 120 2.87 -3.46 1.92
C TRP A 120 1.63 -3.10 1.12
N LEU A 121 0.49 -3.04 1.82
CA LEU A 121 -0.81 -2.68 1.30
C LEU A 121 -1.40 -1.57 2.16
N ASN A 122 -1.69 -0.41 1.57
CA ASN A 122 -2.53 0.57 2.23
C ASN A 122 -3.99 0.14 2.13
N GLY A 123 -4.73 0.35 3.23
CA GLY A 123 -6.14 0.02 3.33
C GLY A 123 -7.06 1.07 2.70
N GLY A 124 -8.35 0.98 3.01
CA GLY A 124 -9.36 1.86 2.42
C GLY A 124 -10.74 1.22 2.46
N PRO A 125 -11.47 1.14 1.34
CA PRO A 125 -10.97 0.72 0.03
C PRO A 125 -10.55 1.88 -0.88
N GLY A 126 -9.59 1.62 -1.78
CA GLY A 126 -9.27 2.52 -2.88
C GLY A 126 -8.06 3.44 -2.68
N CYS A 127 -7.40 3.42 -1.52
CA CYS A 127 -6.19 4.22 -1.30
C CYS A 127 -4.96 3.53 -1.90
N SER A 128 -4.05 4.35 -2.43
CA SER A 128 -2.84 3.87 -3.09
C SER A 128 -1.72 3.56 -2.09
N SER A 129 -1.18 2.34 -2.17
CA SER A 129 0.03 1.94 -1.43
C SER A 129 1.27 2.72 -1.85
N LEU A 130 1.27 3.30 -3.05
CA LEU A 130 2.36 4.14 -3.54
C LEU A 130 2.22 5.57 -3.02
N ALA A 131 1.02 6.13 -3.08
CA ALA A 131 0.76 7.49 -2.62
C ALA A 131 1.01 7.62 -1.11
N TYR A 132 0.60 6.64 -0.31
CA TYR A 132 0.75 6.67 1.15
C TYR A 132 1.99 5.90 1.60
N GLY A 133 1.98 4.57 1.49
CA GLY A 133 3.07 3.71 1.96
C GLY A 133 4.44 4.12 1.44
N LEU A 134 4.58 4.19 0.11
CA LEU A 134 5.87 4.47 -0.53
C LEU A 134 6.31 5.93 -0.37
N MET A 135 5.43 6.91 -0.58
CA MET A 135 5.82 8.33 -0.66
C MET A 135 5.63 9.12 0.64
N GLN A 136 4.74 8.68 1.53
CA GLN A 136 4.34 9.42 2.74
C GLN A 136 4.55 8.66 4.06
N GLU A 137 4.91 7.38 4.03
CA GLU A 137 5.07 6.59 5.24
C GLU A 137 6.46 5.94 5.32
N LEU A 138 6.66 4.78 4.72
CA LEU A 138 7.80 3.92 5.00
C LEU A 138 8.70 3.64 3.81
N GLY A 139 8.39 4.18 2.64
CA GLY A 139 9.27 4.05 1.48
C GLY A 139 10.56 4.87 1.58
N PRO A 140 11.47 4.67 0.61
CA PRO A 140 12.83 5.20 0.65
C PRO A 140 12.92 6.71 0.44
N PHE A 141 11.88 7.33 -0.12
CA PHE A 141 11.88 8.74 -0.48
C PHE A 141 10.64 9.45 0.04
N ARG A 142 10.80 10.73 0.30
CA ARG A 142 9.74 11.69 0.54
C ARG A 142 9.78 12.78 -0.53
N VAL A 143 8.63 13.35 -0.83
CA VAL A 143 8.50 14.45 -1.81
C VAL A 143 8.71 15.78 -1.09
N TYR A 144 9.55 16.66 -1.63
CA TYR A 144 9.67 18.03 -1.15
C TYR A 144 8.39 18.84 -1.42
N SER A 145 8.24 19.98 -0.75
CA SER A 145 7.09 20.89 -0.94
C SER A 145 6.96 21.45 -2.36
N ASP A 146 8.00 21.34 -3.18
CA ASP A 146 7.97 21.72 -4.59
C ASP A 146 7.21 20.73 -5.49
N GLY A 147 6.85 19.55 -4.97
CA GLY A 147 6.17 18.48 -5.70
C GLY A 147 6.99 17.85 -6.83
N LYS A 148 8.30 18.14 -6.90
CA LYS A 148 9.17 17.79 -8.03
C LYS A 148 10.44 17.05 -7.60
N THR A 149 10.96 17.36 -6.42
CA THR A 149 12.20 16.77 -5.92
C THR A 149 11.95 15.80 -4.77
N LEU A 150 12.85 14.83 -4.63
CA LEU A 150 12.78 13.80 -3.61
C LEU A 150 13.94 13.96 -2.61
N TYR A 151 13.69 13.58 -1.36
CA TYR A 151 14.74 13.39 -0.36
C TYR A 151 14.65 12.02 0.30
N LYS A 152 15.77 11.54 0.84
CA LYS A 152 15.82 10.22 1.48
C LYS A 152 15.04 10.21 2.78
N ASN A 153 14.23 9.17 2.96
CA ASN A 153 13.66 8.82 4.24
C ASN A 153 14.69 8.04 5.09
N ARG A 154 15.20 8.66 6.15
CA ARG A 154 16.17 8.01 7.05
C ARG A 154 15.62 6.78 7.77
N PHE A 155 14.29 6.70 7.92
CA PHE A 155 13.58 5.62 8.62
C PHE A 155 12.82 4.70 7.64
N SER A 156 13.30 4.63 6.39
CA SER A 156 12.71 3.74 5.40
C SER A 156 12.79 2.27 5.83
N TRP A 157 11.71 1.52 5.59
CA TRP A 157 11.68 0.09 5.89
C TRP A 157 12.55 -0.73 4.94
N ASN A 158 12.92 -0.16 3.79
CA ASN A 158 13.92 -0.79 2.91
C ASN A 158 15.35 -0.78 3.49
N ASN A 159 15.55 -0.26 4.71
CA ASN A 159 16.79 -0.45 5.45
C ASN A 159 16.92 -1.88 6.02
N VAL A 160 15.80 -2.58 6.25
CA VAL A 160 15.78 -3.88 6.95
C VAL A 160 15.01 -4.97 6.21
N ALA A 161 14.39 -4.65 5.07
CA ALA A 161 13.63 -5.60 4.25
C ALA A 161 13.66 -5.21 2.77
N ASN A 162 13.34 -6.16 1.90
CA ASN A 162 12.96 -5.88 0.52
C ASN A 162 11.46 -5.54 0.51
N VAL A 163 11.08 -4.31 0.17
CA VAL A 163 9.70 -3.84 0.34
C VAL A 163 8.99 -3.76 -1.00
N LEU A 164 7.88 -4.48 -1.13
CA LEU A 164 6.99 -4.50 -2.28
C LEU A 164 5.71 -3.74 -1.94
N PHE A 165 5.48 -2.63 -2.63
CA PHE A 165 4.25 -1.86 -2.56
C PHE A 165 3.36 -2.24 -3.74
N LEU A 166 2.12 -2.61 -3.47
CA LEU A 166 1.18 -3.04 -4.50
C LEU A 166 -0.05 -2.14 -4.51
N GLU A 167 -0.41 -1.62 -5.68
CA GLU A 167 -1.65 -0.86 -5.85
C GLU A 167 -2.83 -1.80 -6.08
N CYS A 168 -3.77 -1.77 -5.15
CA CYS A 168 -4.81 -2.77 -5.06
C CYS A 168 -6.07 -2.13 -4.45
N PRO A 169 -7.27 -2.35 -5.01
CA PRO A 169 -7.57 -3.17 -6.20
C PRO A 169 -7.35 -2.42 -7.52
N VAL A 170 -7.82 -3.01 -8.62
CA VAL A 170 -7.86 -2.36 -9.93
C VAL A 170 -8.61 -1.03 -9.85
N GLY A 171 -8.11 -0.02 -10.55
CA GLY A 171 -8.58 1.36 -10.45
C GLY A 171 -7.92 2.18 -9.35
N VAL A 172 -7.11 1.57 -8.47
CA VAL A 172 -6.28 2.31 -7.53
C VAL A 172 -4.97 2.71 -8.19
N GLY A 173 -4.69 4.02 -8.19
CA GLY A 173 -3.46 4.58 -8.73
C GLY A 173 -3.29 4.25 -10.21
N PHE A 174 -2.24 3.50 -10.52
CA PHE A 174 -1.88 3.04 -11.85
C PHE A 174 -2.46 1.66 -12.20
N SER A 175 -2.99 0.89 -11.24
CA SER A 175 -3.63 -0.40 -11.50
C SER A 175 -4.90 -0.27 -12.32
N TYR A 176 -5.13 -1.15 -13.30
CA TYR A 176 -6.23 -1.02 -14.24
C TYR A 176 -6.88 -2.36 -14.65
N SER A 177 -8.07 -2.25 -15.23
CA SER A 177 -8.73 -3.32 -16.00
C SER A 177 -9.30 -2.76 -17.30
N ASN A 178 -9.22 -3.54 -18.37
CA ASN A 178 -9.89 -3.21 -19.62
C ASN A 178 -11.41 -3.44 -19.55
N ARG A 179 -11.89 -4.17 -18.53
CA ARG A 179 -13.31 -4.45 -18.32
C ARG A 179 -13.92 -3.53 -17.27
N THR A 180 -14.81 -2.63 -17.70
CA THR A 180 -15.43 -1.61 -16.83
C THR A 180 -16.21 -2.19 -15.63
N SER A 181 -16.75 -3.41 -15.74
CA SER A 181 -17.46 -4.06 -14.63
C SER A 181 -16.54 -4.45 -13.47
N ASP A 182 -15.23 -4.58 -13.69
CA ASP A 182 -14.29 -4.92 -12.62
C ASP A 182 -14.16 -3.81 -11.58
N TYR A 183 -14.34 -2.55 -11.98
CA TYR A 183 -14.28 -1.39 -11.08
C TYR A 183 -15.47 -1.30 -10.12
N LYS A 184 -16.53 -2.09 -10.36
CA LYS A 184 -17.72 -2.13 -9.49
C LYS A 184 -17.59 -3.17 -8.37
N ASN A 185 -16.77 -4.21 -8.59
CA ASN A 185 -16.60 -5.35 -7.69
C ASN A 185 -15.15 -5.52 -7.22
N SER A 186 -14.35 -4.46 -7.34
CA SER A 186 -12.93 -4.43 -6.99
C SER A 186 -12.75 -4.15 -5.50
N GLY A 187 -12.33 -5.16 -4.73
CA GLY A 187 -11.90 -5.02 -3.35
C GLY A 187 -10.53 -5.64 -3.15
N CYS A 188 -9.66 -4.98 -2.39
CA CYS A 188 -8.48 -5.62 -1.82
C CYS A 188 -8.65 -5.75 -0.32
N VAL A 189 -8.22 -6.90 0.20
CA VAL A 189 -8.24 -7.18 1.63
C VAL A 189 -7.25 -6.20 2.28
N CYS A 190 -7.80 -5.29 3.08
CA CYS A 190 -7.01 -4.48 4.00
C CYS A 190 -6.60 -5.42 5.14
N VAL A 191 -5.29 -5.60 5.34
CA VAL A 191 -4.76 -6.46 6.43
C VAL A 191 -4.84 -5.71 7.76
#